data_AF-A0A101FQE6-F1
#
_entry.id   AF-A0A101FQE6-F1
#
_cell.length_a   1.000
_cell.length_b   1.000
_cell.length_c   1.000
_cell.angle_alpha   90.00
_cell.angle_beta   90.00
_cell.angle_gamma   90.00
#
_symmetry.space_group_name_H-M   'P 1'
#
loop_
_entity.id
_entity.type
_entity.pdbx_description
1 polymer ?
#
loop_
_entity_poly.entity_id
_entity_poly.type
_entity_poly.pdbx_seq_one_letter_code
_entity_poly.pdbx_strand_id
1 'polypeptide(L)'
;MCAEKLGEIRGRLLRLKEELTHRIDQIDRTLDVGVKDAIAELSSYDNHPADVGSETFERSKDFALREDAILKLRAVDEALRKIDAGTYGSCDVCQRPIPWERLEAVPYTTLCRHCKAELERREGGRERPVEEEVIAEMALPAAKGSIAYDAEDAWQDVLQHGPSTETEPLEEERRGFVEDVDHIPYVKENGVFYREP
;
A
#
# COMPACT_ATOMS: atom_id res chain seq x y z
N MET A 1 -17.12 18.36 -33.07
CA MET A 1 -17.79 18.30 -31.75
C MET A 1 -18.71 19.51 -31.62
N CYS A 2 -19.93 19.36 -31.08
CA CYS A 2 -20.82 20.50 -30.87
C CYS A 2 -20.24 21.46 -29.81
N ALA A 3 -20.37 22.77 -30.04
CA ALA A 3 -19.83 23.80 -29.13
C ALA A 3 -20.37 23.69 -27.70
N GLU A 4 -21.62 23.24 -27.54
CA GLU A 4 -22.28 22.98 -26.25
C GLU A 4 -21.53 21.93 -25.41
N LYS A 5 -21.17 20.79 -26.03
CA LYS A 5 -20.44 19.70 -25.37
C LYS A 5 -19.03 20.11 -24.90
N LEU A 6 -18.37 20.99 -25.66
CA LEU A 6 -17.07 21.53 -25.27
C LEU A 6 -17.18 22.49 -24.07
N GLY A 7 -18.26 23.27 -23.99
CA GLY A 7 -18.56 24.13 -22.85
C GLY A 7 -18.77 23.34 -21.56
N GLU A 8 -19.53 22.24 -21.62
CA GLU A 8 -19.76 21.35 -20.48
C GLU A 8 -18.45 20.73 -19.96
N ILE A 9 -17.61 20.20 -20.88
CA ILE A 9 -16.30 19.65 -20.52
C ILE A 9 -15.40 20.71 -19.90
N ARG A 10 -15.34 21.91 -20.49
CA ARG A 10 -14.54 23.02 -19.94
C ARG A 10 -14.97 23.37 -18.52
N GLY A 11 -16.28 23.47 -18.28
CA GLY A 11 -16.82 23.71 -16.94
C GLY A 11 -16.47 22.61 -15.95
N ARG A 12 -16.49 21.34 -16.38
CA ARG A 12 -16.07 20.20 -15.55
C ARG A 12 -14.58 20.24 -15.23
N LEU A 13 -13.73 20.58 -16.19
CA LEU A 13 -12.28 20.71 -16.00
C LEU A 13 -11.92 21.85 -15.05
N LEU A 14 -12.62 22.98 -15.11
CA LEU A 14 -12.41 24.11 -14.20
C LEU A 14 -12.76 23.74 -12.74
N ARG A 15 -13.89 23.06 -12.53
CA ARG A 15 -14.25 22.54 -11.19
C ARG A 15 -13.20 21.56 -10.67
N LEU A 16 -12.75 20.64 -11.53
CA LEU A 16 -11.72 19.66 -11.18
C LEU A 16 -10.38 20.34 -10.83
N LYS A 17 -10.01 21.40 -11.55
CA LYS A 17 -8.82 22.20 -11.26
C LYS A 17 -8.89 22.82 -9.86
N GLU A 18 -10.02 23.44 -9.52
CA GLU A 18 -10.24 24.04 -8.21
C GLU A 18 -10.19 22.99 -7.09
N GLU A 19 -10.88 21.87 -7.27
CA GLU A 19 -10.87 20.73 -6.33
C GLU A 19 -9.45 20.19 -6.08
N LEU A 20 -8.69 19.95 -7.16
CA LEU A 20 -7.31 19.44 -7.06
C LEU A 20 -6.38 20.45 -6.38
N THR A 21 -6.53 21.73 -6.69
CA THR A 21 -5.72 22.79 -6.08
C THR A 21 -5.99 22.89 -4.58
N HIS A 22 -7.26 22.86 -4.18
CA HIS A 22 -7.66 22.84 -2.77
C HIS A 22 -7.15 21.59 -2.06
N ARG A 23 -7.24 20.41 -2.69
CA ARG A 23 -6.73 19.17 -2.13
C ARG A 23 -5.21 19.20 -1.91
N ILE A 24 -4.45 19.77 -2.85
CA ILE A 24 -3.00 19.95 -2.71
C ILE A 24 -2.70 20.89 -1.52
N ASP A 25 -3.38 22.02 -1.43
CA ASP A 25 -3.19 22.98 -0.32
C ASP A 25 -3.50 22.36 1.04
N GLN A 26 -4.58 21.56 1.14
CA GLN A 26 -4.91 20.83 2.36
C GLN A 26 -3.82 19.83 2.75
N ILE A 27 -3.32 19.02 1.81
CA ILE A 27 -2.26 18.06 2.08
C ILE A 27 -0.95 18.78 2.44
N ASP A 28 -0.62 19.88 1.76
CA ASP A 28 0.57 20.68 2.06
C ASP A 28 0.52 21.25 3.48
N ARG A 29 -0.64 21.72 3.96
CA ARG A 29 -0.79 22.17 5.36
C ARG A 29 -0.60 21.03 6.36
N THR A 30 -1.06 19.82 6.06
CA THR A 30 -0.84 18.64 6.91
C THR A 30 0.64 18.27 6.95
N LEU A 31 1.31 18.29 5.79
CA LEU A 31 2.72 17.94 5.66
C LEU A 31 3.67 19.01 6.25
N ASP A 32 3.25 20.27 6.34
CA ASP A 32 4.03 21.35 6.97
C ASP A 32 4.20 21.15 8.48
N VAL A 33 3.29 20.38 9.11
CA VAL A 33 3.45 19.93 10.49
C VAL A 33 4.63 18.96 10.56
N GLY A 34 5.61 19.26 11.42
CA GLY A 34 6.77 18.40 11.62
C GLY A 34 6.35 17.03 12.18
N VAL A 35 7.04 15.96 11.78
CA VAL A 35 6.77 14.59 12.27
C VAL A 35 6.78 14.52 13.81
N LYS A 36 7.62 15.33 14.46
CA LYS A 36 7.66 15.43 15.93
C LYS A 36 6.39 16.03 16.52
N ASP A 37 5.84 17.06 15.87
CA ASP A 37 4.62 17.72 16.31
C ASP A 37 3.38 16.86 16.01
N ALA A 38 3.42 16.05 14.94
CA ALA A 38 2.36 15.11 14.58
C ALA A 38 2.23 13.94 15.59
N ILE A 39 3.35 13.44 16.12
CA ILE A 39 3.37 12.36 17.14
C ILE A 39 3.02 12.90 18.55
N ALA A 40 2.82 14.22 18.69
CA ALA A 40 2.44 14.89 19.94
C ALA A 40 3.40 14.64 21.13
N GLU A 41 4.63 14.20 20.86
CA GLU A 41 5.64 13.90 21.87
C GLU A 41 6.91 14.73 21.65
N LEU A 42 7.38 15.38 22.72
CA LEU A 42 8.53 16.30 22.70
C LEU A 42 9.87 15.58 22.43
N SER A 43 9.93 14.25 22.60
CA SER A 43 11.14 13.44 22.49
C SER A 43 10.93 12.24 21.56
N SER A 44 11.81 12.09 20.57
CA SER A 44 11.86 10.90 19.72
C SER A 44 12.34 9.63 20.44
N TYR A 45 12.83 9.75 21.68
CA TYR A 45 13.39 8.63 22.46
C TYR A 45 12.31 7.84 23.22
N ASP A 46 11.16 8.45 23.51
CA ASP A 46 10.05 7.82 24.24
C ASP A 46 8.95 7.28 23.31
N ASN A 47 9.14 7.42 21.99
CA ASN A 47 8.17 6.94 21.01
C ASN A 47 8.28 5.43 20.85
N HIS A 48 7.14 4.73 20.92
CA HIS A 48 7.08 3.32 20.58
C HIS A 48 7.39 3.16 19.07
N PRO A 49 8.24 2.19 18.66
CA PRO A 49 8.61 2.03 17.25
C PRO A 49 7.41 1.81 16.32
N ALA A 50 6.31 1.23 16.81
CA ALA A 50 5.09 1.06 16.02
C ALA A 50 4.38 2.40 15.72
N ASP A 51 4.44 3.38 16.63
CA ASP A 51 3.81 4.69 16.44
C ASP A 51 4.57 5.49 15.38
N VAL A 52 5.91 5.43 15.43
CA VAL A 52 6.78 6.04 14.41
C VAL A 52 6.54 5.40 13.04
N GLY A 53 6.39 4.07 12.99
CA GLY A 53 6.08 3.35 11.75
C GLY A 53 4.73 3.76 11.16
N SER A 54 3.71 3.87 12.01
CA SER A 54 2.35 4.26 11.60
C SER A 54 2.32 5.69 11.06
N GLU A 55 2.95 6.63 11.75
CA GLU A 55 3.04 8.04 11.30
C GLU A 55 3.82 8.16 9.98
N THR A 56 4.95 7.45 9.87
CA THR A 56 5.75 7.44 8.63
C THR A 56 4.93 6.89 7.46
N PHE A 57 4.13 5.85 7.70
CA PHE A 57 3.25 5.27 6.69
C PHE A 57 2.17 6.26 6.23
N GLU A 58 1.44 6.89 7.15
CA GLU A 58 0.43 7.89 6.79
C GLU A 58 1.04 9.07 6.03
N ARG A 59 2.21 9.55 6.46
CA ARG A 59 2.92 10.62 5.75
C ARG A 59 3.35 10.21 4.34
N SER A 60 3.80 8.97 4.16
CA SER A 60 4.14 8.45 2.82
C SER A 60 2.93 8.40 1.89
N LYS A 61 1.77 8.06 2.43
CA LYS A 61 0.49 8.06 1.71
C LYS A 61 0.06 9.47 1.33
N ASP A 62 0.22 10.45 2.21
CA ASP A 62 -0.05 11.85 1.91
C ASP A 62 0.82 12.37 0.77
N PHE A 63 2.12 12.05 0.77
CA PHE A 63 3.01 12.38 -0.36
C PHE A 63 2.52 11.76 -1.68
N ALA A 64 2.14 10.48 -1.67
CA ALA A 64 1.63 9.80 -2.87
C ALA A 64 0.33 10.43 -3.40
N LEU A 65 -0.60 10.77 -2.49
CA LEU A 65 -1.86 11.43 -2.85
C LEU A 65 -1.64 12.84 -3.41
N ARG A 66 -0.66 13.57 -2.85
CA ARG A 66 -0.26 14.89 -3.33
C ARG A 66 0.34 14.82 -4.73
N GLU A 67 1.24 13.88 -4.97
CA GLU A 67 1.87 13.70 -6.28
C GLU A 67 0.84 13.35 -7.36
N ASP A 68 -0.08 12.42 -7.06
CA ASP A 68 -1.20 12.08 -7.95
C ASP A 68 -2.07 13.31 -8.27
N ALA A 69 -2.40 14.13 -7.26
CA ALA A 69 -3.16 15.35 -7.45
C ALA A 69 -2.43 16.36 -8.36
N ILE A 70 -1.12 16.53 -8.19
CA ILE A 70 -0.29 17.41 -9.03
C ILE A 70 -0.25 16.91 -10.48
N LEU A 71 -0.06 15.60 -10.69
CA LEU A 71 -0.06 15.01 -12.04
C LEU A 71 -1.41 15.20 -12.74
N LYS A 72 -2.51 14.99 -12.02
CA LYS A 72 -3.86 15.26 -12.53
C LYS A 72 -4.08 16.73 -12.84
N LEU A 73 -3.63 17.64 -11.97
CA LEU A 73 -3.75 19.08 -12.17
C LEU A 73 -3.03 19.52 -13.46
N ARG A 74 -1.81 19.02 -13.69
CA ARG A 74 -1.07 19.26 -14.94
C ARG A 74 -1.82 18.76 -16.17
N ALA A 75 -2.44 17.57 -16.09
CA ALA A 75 -3.23 17.03 -17.18
C ALA A 75 -4.50 17.85 -17.45
N VAL A 76 -5.14 18.38 -16.40
CA VAL A 76 -6.28 19.31 -16.52
C VAL A 76 -5.86 20.61 -17.19
N ASP A 77 -4.75 21.21 -16.78
CA ASP A 77 -4.23 22.44 -17.38
C ASP A 77 -3.85 22.25 -18.86
N GLU A 78 -3.26 21.11 -19.21
CA GLU A 78 -3.01 20.75 -20.62
C GLU A 78 -4.31 20.58 -21.41
N ALA A 79 -5.31 19.90 -20.85
CA ALA A 79 -6.60 19.74 -21.50
C ALA A 79 -7.31 21.08 -21.75
N LEU A 80 -7.27 22.01 -20.78
CA LEU A 80 -7.79 23.37 -20.94
C LEU A 80 -7.05 24.12 -22.05
N ARG A 81 -5.71 24.06 -22.08
CA ARG A 81 -4.91 24.68 -23.15
C ARG A 81 -5.28 24.14 -24.53
N LYS A 82 -5.56 22.84 -24.66
CA LYS A 82 -5.99 22.24 -25.93
C LYS A 82 -7.40 22.64 -26.35
N ILE A 83 -8.29 22.87 -25.39
CA ILE A 83 -9.62 23.42 -25.67
C ILE A 83 -9.46 24.83 -26.25
N ASP A 84 -8.63 25.66 -25.63
CA ASP A 84 -8.38 27.03 -26.09
C ASP A 84 -7.66 27.05 -27.46
N ALA A 85 -6.78 26.09 -27.73
CA ALA A 85 -6.09 25.92 -29.02
C ALA A 85 -6.94 25.22 -30.10
N GLY A 86 -8.11 24.67 -29.76
CA GLY A 86 -8.97 23.93 -30.68
C GLY A 86 -8.47 22.53 -31.08
N THR A 87 -7.44 21.99 -30.42
CA THR A 87 -6.86 20.65 -30.69
C THR A 87 -7.38 19.57 -29.73
N TYR A 88 -8.31 19.93 -28.84
CA TYR A 88 -8.90 19.01 -27.88
C TYR A 88 -9.55 17.79 -28.55
N GLY A 89 -9.35 16.62 -27.96
CA GLY A 89 -9.86 15.34 -28.47
C GLY A 89 -8.91 14.64 -29.46
N SER A 90 -7.68 15.12 -29.65
CA SER A 90 -6.64 14.43 -30.42
C SER A 90 -5.56 13.87 -29.50
N CYS A 91 -5.10 12.65 -29.78
CA CYS A 91 -4.05 11.99 -28.98
C CYS A 91 -2.67 12.57 -29.28
N ASP A 92 -1.87 12.92 -28.25
CA ASP A 92 -0.54 13.52 -28.46
C ASP A 92 0.47 12.60 -29.15
N VAL A 93 0.39 11.30 -28.88
CA VAL A 93 1.35 10.32 -29.39
C VAL A 93 1.04 9.90 -30.82
N CYS A 94 -0.22 9.51 -31.09
CA CYS A 94 -0.59 8.95 -32.40
C CYS A 94 -1.44 9.89 -33.26
N GLN A 95 -1.78 11.08 -32.77
CA GLN A 95 -2.58 12.10 -33.48
C GLN A 95 -3.96 11.61 -33.95
N ARG A 96 -4.41 10.45 -33.48
CA ARG A 96 -5.74 9.91 -33.77
C ARG A 96 -6.79 10.56 -32.86
N PRO A 97 -8.05 10.69 -33.32
CA PRO A 97 -9.14 11.19 -32.50
C PRO A 97 -9.39 10.26 -31.30
N ILE A 98 -9.63 10.86 -30.14
CA ILE A 98 -9.97 10.18 -28.89
C ILE A 98 -11.49 9.94 -28.90
N PRO A 99 -11.97 8.71 -28.63
CA PRO A 99 -13.40 8.43 -28.53
C PRO A 99 -14.10 9.34 -27.52
N TRP A 100 -15.31 9.80 -27.86
CA TRP A 100 -16.06 10.73 -27.03
C TRP A 100 -16.37 10.13 -25.65
N GLU A 101 -16.72 8.85 -25.59
CA GLU A 101 -17.02 8.10 -24.37
C GLU A 101 -15.84 8.15 -23.39
N ARG A 102 -14.60 8.19 -23.91
CA ARG A 102 -13.40 8.32 -23.09
C ARG A 102 -13.22 9.75 -22.58
N LEU A 103 -13.49 10.77 -23.38
CA LEU A 103 -13.44 12.18 -22.97
C LEU A 103 -14.53 12.51 -21.95
N GLU A 104 -15.69 11.86 -22.06
CA GLU A 104 -16.78 11.98 -21.10
C GLU A 104 -16.45 11.32 -19.76
N ALA A 105 -15.80 10.15 -19.78
CA ALA A 105 -15.33 9.46 -18.58
C ALA A 105 -14.13 10.18 -17.92
N VAL A 106 -13.14 10.55 -18.72
CA VAL A 106 -11.87 11.15 -18.28
C VAL A 106 -11.58 12.42 -19.10
N PRO A 107 -12.13 13.58 -18.71
CA PRO A 107 -12.08 14.80 -19.53
C PRO A 107 -10.68 15.40 -19.68
N TYR A 108 -9.76 15.09 -18.78
CA TYR A 108 -8.38 15.58 -18.82
C TYR A 108 -7.41 14.66 -19.59
N THR A 109 -7.90 13.58 -20.20
CA THR A 109 -7.04 12.64 -20.93
C THR A 109 -6.47 13.28 -22.19
N THR A 110 -5.14 13.21 -22.34
CA THR A 110 -4.42 13.66 -23.55
C THR A 110 -4.06 12.51 -24.50
N LEU A 111 -4.23 11.27 -24.04
CA LEU A 111 -3.85 10.06 -24.77
C LEU A 111 -5.08 9.20 -25.10
N CYS A 112 -5.02 8.50 -26.24
CA CYS A 112 -5.94 7.42 -26.55
C CYS A 112 -5.65 6.19 -25.67
N ARG A 113 -6.62 5.26 -25.58
CA ARG A 113 -6.50 4.03 -24.79
C ARG A 113 -5.23 3.23 -25.12
N HIS A 114 -4.92 3.08 -26.41
CA HIS A 114 -3.75 2.29 -26.84
C HIS A 114 -2.43 2.93 -26.41
N CYS A 115 -2.24 4.22 -26.67
CA CYS A 115 -1.02 4.93 -26.26
C CYS A 115 -0.87 5.01 -24.74
N LYS A 116 -2.00 5.15 -24.01
CA LYS A 116 -1.98 5.13 -22.54
C LYS A 116 -1.57 3.77 -22.00
N ALA A 117 -2.13 2.68 -22.54
CA ALA A 117 -1.77 1.32 -22.14
C ALA A 117 -0.30 0.95 -22.47
N GLU A 118 0.21 1.46 -23.59
CA GLU A 118 1.61 1.26 -23.96
C GLU A 118 2.57 2.01 -23.03
N LEU A 119 2.24 3.26 -22.68
CA LEU A 119 3.00 4.04 -21.70
C LEU A 119 3.01 3.34 -20.33
N GLU A 120 1.85 2.90 -19.85
CA GLU A 120 1.72 2.17 -18.59
C GLU A 120 2.56 0.88 -18.59
N ARG A 121 2.59 0.14 -19.71
CA ARG A 121 3.44 -1.06 -19.81
C ARG A 121 4.93 -0.72 -19.75
N ARG A 122 5.36 0.38 -20.37
CA ARG A 122 6.78 0.80 -20.39
C ARG A 122 7.24 1.35 -19.05
N GLU A 123 6.37 2.04 -18.32
CA GLU A 123 6.65 2.58 -16.98
C GLU A 123 6.61 1.49 -15.89
N GLY A 124 6.72 0.21 -16.27
CA GLY A 124 6.70 -0.91 -15.33
C GLY A 124 5.35 -1.09 -14.68
N GLY A 125 4.27 -0.93 -15.45
CA GLY A 125 2.90 -1.02 -14.99
C GLY A 125 2.66 -2.36 -14.32
N ARG A 126 2.85 -2.39 -12.99
CA ARG A 126 2.69 -3.53 -12.10
C ARG A 126 2.89 -4.84 -12.85
N GLU A 127 4.13 -5.11 -13.30
CA GLU A 127 4.50 -6.51 -13.39
C GLU A 127 4.25 -7.04 -11.98
N ARG A 128 3.22 -7.88 -11.90
CA ARG A 128 2.95 -8.68 -10.73
C ARG A 128 4.30 -9.22 -10.26
N PRO A 129 4.66 -9.11 -8.98
CA PRO A 129 5.93 -9.60 -8.50
C PRO A 129 6.18 -11.02 -9.04
N VAL A 130 7.40 -11.39 -9.40
CA VAL A 130 7.66 -12.74 -9.96
C VAL A 130 7.20 -13.84 -8.99
N GLU A 131 7.17 -13.52 -7.70
CA GLU A 131 6.60 -14.30 -6.61
C GLU A 131 5.14 -14.68 -6.86
N GLU A 132 4.37 -13.80 -7.50
CA GLU A 132 2.98 -14.04 -7.81
C GLU A 132 2.76 -15.09 -8.92
N GLU A 133 3.78 -15.43 -9.71
CA GLU A 133 3.75 -16.59 -10.62
C GLU A 133 3.89 -17.92 -9.86
N VAL A 134 4.71 -17.94 -8.79
CA VAL A 134 4.90 -19.12 -7.94
C VAL A 134 3.82 -19.27 -6.87
N ILE A 135 3.19 -18.17 -6.41
CA ILE A 135 2.04 -18.21 -5.47
C ILE A 135 0.85 -18.99 -6.07
N ALA A 136 0.71 -19.06 -7.40
CA ALA A 136 -0.33 -19.85 -8.03
C ALA A 136 -0.24 -21.35 -7.68
N GLU A 137 0.97 -21.85 -7.40
CA GLU A 137 1.21 -23.23 -6.95
C GLU A 137 0.81 -23.44 -5.47
N MET A 138 0.63 -22.37 -4.70
CA MET A 138 0.18 -22.38 -3.30
C MET A 138 -1.32 -22.08 -3.13
N ALA A 139 -2.08 -22.01 -4.23
CA ALA A 139 -3.50 -21.67 -4.20
C ALA A 139 -4.38 -22.84 -3.69
N LEU A 140 -5.49 -22.51 -3.01
CA LEU A 140 -6.53 -23.49 -2.65
C LEU A 140 -7.61 -23.58 -3.73
N PRO A 141 -8.00 -24.80 -4.16
CA PRO A 141 -7.30 -26.07 -3.95
C PRO A 141 -6.07 -26.16 -4.85
N ALA A 142 -5.06 -26.92 -4.42
CA ALA A 142 -3.91 -27.18 -5.27
C ALA A 142 -4.30 -27.88 -6.57
N ALA A 143 -3.44 -27.75 -7.58
CA ALA A 143 -3.62 -28.43 -8.84
C ALA A 143 -3.69 -29.95 -8.60
N LYS A 144 -4.70 -30.61 -9.18
CA LYS A 144 -4.92 -32.04 -8.94
C LYS A 144 -3.68 -32.87 -9.30
N GLY A 145 -3.05 -33.47 -8.27
CA GLY A 145 -1.86 -34.30 -8.42
C GLY A 145 -0.53 -33.56 -8.27
N SER A 146 -0.52 -32.29 -7.87
CA SER A 146 0.71 -31.64 -7.39
C SER A 146 1.10 -32.19 -6.03
N ILE A 147 2.41 -32.34 -5.82
CA ILE A 147 3.04 -32.65 -4.52
C ILE A 147 3.78 -31.44 -3.94
N ALA A 148 3.60 -30.27 -4.57
CA ALA A 148 4.19 -29.02 -4.12
C ALA A 148 3.48 -28.57 -2.84
N TYR A 149 4.26 -27.99 -1.93
CA TYR A 149 3.76 -27.47 -0.66
C TYR A 149 2.73 -26.38 -0.90
N ASP A 150 1.47 -26.67 -0.60
CA ASP A 150 0.35 -25.78 -0.88
C ASP A 150 -0.17 -25.10 0.39
N ALA A 151 -1.24 -24.32 0.26
CA ALA A 151 -1.88 -23.69 1.41
C ALA A 151 -2.53 -24.72 2.36
N GLU A 152 -3.00 -25.88 1.88
CA GLU A 152 -3.53 -26.94 2.73
C GLU A 152 -2.42 -27.54 3.60
N ASP A 153 -1.24 -27.80 3.01
CA ASP A 153 -0.03 -28.25 3.73
C ASP A 153 0.39 -27.22 4.79
N ALA A 154 0.38 -25.93 4.44
CA ALA A 154 0.67 -24.86 5.39
C ALA A 154 -0.32 -24.84 6.57
N TRP A 155 -1.60 -25.07 6.32
CA TRP A 155 -2.60 -25.18 7.39
C TRP A 155 -2.39 -26.44 8.24
N GLN A 156 -2.07 -27.58 7.64
CA GLN A 156 -1.80 -28.83 8.36
C GLN A 156 -0.57 -28.71 9.27
N ASP A 157 0.50 -28.10 8.78
CA ASP A 157 1.73 -27.85 9.55
C ASP A 157 1.49 -26.92 10.74
N VAL A 158 0.65 -25.90 10.61
CA VAL A 158 0.30 -25.03 11.75
C VAL A 158 -0.58 -25.76 12.75
N LEU A 159 -1.53 -26.58 12.28
CA LEU A 159 -2.42 -27.35 13.14
C LEU A 159 -1.68 -28.37 14.01
N GLN A 160 -0.51 -28.87 13.59
CA GLN A 160 0.32 -29.76 14.42
C GLN A 160 0.78 -29.09 15.74
N HIS A 161 0.87 -27.75 15.75
CA HIS A 161 1.23 -26.96 16.92
C HIS A 161 0.01 -26.50 17.73
N GLY A 162 -1.17 -26.99 17.36
CA GLY A 162 -2.44 -26.73 18.03
C GLY A 162 -3.13 -25.47 17.51
N PRO A 163 -4.39 -25.56 17.06
CA PRO A 163 -5.19 -24.35 16.89
C PRO A 163 -5.37 -23.72 18.28
N SER A 164 -5.16 -22.41 18.40
CA SER A 164 -5.38 -21.66 19.66
C SER A 164 -6.82 -21.75 20.21
N THR A 165 -7.70 -22.44 19.49
CA THR A 165 -9.12 -22.66 19.78
C THR A 165 -9.37 -23.96 20.54
N GLU A 166 -8.42 -24.90 20.56
CA GLU A 166 -8.54 -26.14 21.32
C GLU A 166 -7.65 -26.06 22.56
N THR A 167 -8.28 -25.82 23.72
CA THR A 167 -7.66 -26.15 25.00
C THR A 167 -7.70 -27.66 25.16
N GLU A 168 -6.80 -28.36 24.48
CA GLU A 168 -6.48 -29.73 24.86
C GLU A 168 -5.85 -29.69 26.27
N PRO A 169 -6.32 -30.51 27.22
CA PRO A 169 -5.60 -30.67 28.46
C PRO A 169 -4.26 -31.31 28.09
N LEU A 170 -3.17 -30.56 28.28
CA LEU A 170 -1.81 -31.01 28.02
C LEU A 170 -1.63 -32.42 28.59
N GLU A 171 -1.66 -33.45 27.73
CA GLU A 171 -1.13 -34.75 28.11
C GLU A 171 0.34 -34.50 28.41
N GLU A 172 0.72 -34.81 29.65
CA GLU A 172 2.05 -34.60 30.18
C GLU A 172 3.02 -35.63 29.56
N GLU A 173 3.21 -35.59 28.23
CA GLU A 173 4.19 -36.43 27.56
C GLU A 173 5.41 -35.63 27.11
N ARG A 174 6.44 -35.79 27.96
CA ARG A 174 7.88 -35.68 27.65
C ARG A 174 8.33 -34.31 27.16
N ARG A 175 8.33 -33.37 28.10
CA ARG A 175 9.45 -32.42 28.21
C ARG A 175 10.74 -33.23 28.08
N GLY A 176 11.51 -32.97 27.03
CA GLY A 176 12.85 -33.52 26.86
C GLY A 176 13.70 -33.27 28.10
N PHE A 177 14.81 -34.00 28.22
CA PHE A 177 15.76 -33.94 29.33
C PHE A 177 16.16 -32.47 29.64
N VAL A 178 15.41 -31.81 30.51
CA VAL A 178 15.83 -30.56 31.13
C VAL A 178 16.61 -31.00 32.34
N GLU A 179 17.92 -30.74 32.36
CA GLU A 179 18.71 -30.93 33.57
C GLU A 179 18.03 -30.18 34.72
N ASP A 180 17.97 -30.80 35.90
CA ASP A 180 17.39 -30.18 37.08
C ASP A 180 17.99 -28.78 37.27
N VAL A 181 17.13 -27.78 37.52
CA VAL A 181 17.57 -26.39 37.66
C VAL A 181 18.60 -26.30 38.78
N ASP A 182 19.82 -25.88 38.45
CA ASP A 182 20.87 -25.62 39.44
C ASP A 182 20.33 -24.69 40.54
N HIS A 183 20.48 -25.12 41.79
CA HIS A 183 19.92 -24.47 42.96
C HIS A 183 20.33 -22.99 43.06
N ILE A 184 19.37 -22.10 43.35
CA ILE A 184 19.63 -20.67 43.56
C ILE A 184 20.56 -20.53 44.78
N PRO A 185 21.80 -20.04 44.61
CA PRO A 185 22.72 -19.87 45.72
C PRO A 185 22.26 -18.69 46.59
N TYR A 186 22.36 -18.84 47.91
CA TYR A 186 22.22 -17.71 48.83
C TYR A 186 23.47 -17.55 49.69
N VAL A 187 23.82 -16.30 49.97
CA VAL A 187 25.06 -15.93 50.66
C VAL A 187 24.77 -15.62 52.12
N LYS A 188 25.53 -16.24 53.03
CA LYS A 188 25.61 -15.85 54.45
C LYS A 188 27.02 -15.33 54.76
N GLU A 189 27.22 -14.70 55.91
CA GLU A 189 28.51 -14.09 56.30
C GLU A 189 29.72 -15.05 56.22
N ASN A 190 29.49 -16.37 56.22
CA ASN A 190 30.53 -17.40 56.21
C ASN A 190 30.61 -18.20 54.90
N GLY A 191 29.97 -17.75 53.79
CA GLY A 191 30.10 -18.38 52.47
C GLY A 191 28.80 -18.54 51.69
N VAL A 192 28.89 -19.17 50.51
CA VAL A 192 27.77 -19.47 49.62
C VAL A 192 27.22 -20.85 49.93
N PHE A 193 25.91 -20.96 50.14
CA PHE A 193 25.22 -22.20 50.47
C PHE A 193 24.11 -22.50 49.47
N TYR A 194 23.88 -23.79 49.21
CA TYR A 194 22.80 -24.32 48.39
C TYR A 194 21.76 -24.98 49.30
N ARG A 195 20.46 -24.77 49.04
CA ARG A 195 19.38 -25.36 49.83
C ARG A 195 18.89 -26.64 49.14
N GLU A 196 19.00 -27.78 49.83
CA GLU A 196 18.27 -29.00 49.44
C GLU A 196 16.80 -28.92 49.90
N PRO A 197 15.86 -29.56 49.20
CA PRO A 197 14.41 -29.47 49.48
C PRO A 197 14.01 -29.97 50.87
#